data_AF-A0A5T0IEV1-F1
#
_entry.id   AF-A0A5T0IEV1-F1
#
_cell.length_a   1.000
_cell.length_b   1.000
_cell.length_c   1.000
_cell.angle_alpha   90.00
_cell.angle_beta   90.00
_cell.angle_gamma   90.00
#
_symmetry.space_group_name_H-M   'P 1'
#
loop_
_entity.id
_entity.type
_entity.pdbx_description
1 polymer ?
#
loop_
_entity_poly.entity_id
_entity_poly.type
_entity_poly.pdbx_seq_one_letter_code
_entity_poly.pdbx_strand_id
1 'polypeptide(L)'
;MKKIVFVSGTRADFSKIKSLMMKVENSNEFELFIFVTGMHMSKKFGSTYMEIEKCGFKNIYKYINHDKYYQMDKALSSTIDGFSKFIHEIEPDLIVVHGDRVEPLAAAIVGSLNNILVAHIEGGELSGTIDESLRHAISKLAHIHLVNDEIAKKRLIQMGEDEKSIFIIGSPDLELLNNTISLDEAKKYYDIKFKNYAIAIFHPITTEINSLYKQSEEFVN
;
A
#
# COMPACT_ATOMS: atom_id res chain seq x y z
N MET A 1 -23.60 -7.82 -8.07
CA MET A 1 -22.23 -7.98 -7.55
C MET A 1 -21.92 -6.78 -6.69
N LYS A 2 -21.22 -6.96 -5.57
CA LYS A 2 -20.77 -5.87 -4.72
C LYS A 2 -19.49 -5.26 -5.30
N LYS A 3 -19.41 -3.94 -5.41
CA LYS A 3 -18.27 -3.24 -6.02
C LYS A 3 -17.20 -2.97 -4.97
N ILE A 4 -16.01 -3.50 -5.20
CA ILE A 4 -14.87 -3.38 -4.27
C ILE A 4 -13.76 -2.58 -4.96
N VAL A 5 -13.43 -1.43 -4.39
CA VAL A 5 -12.36 -0.57 -4.87
C VAL A 5 -11.11 -0.81 -4.05
N PHE A 6 -10.00 -1.13 -4.70
CA PHE A 6 -8.68 -1.14 -4.09
C PHE A 6 -7.89 0.10 -4.50
N VAL A 7 -7.15 0.67 -3.56
CA VAL A 7 -6.24 1.80 -3.83
C VAL A 7 -4.80 1.32 -3.75
N SER A 8 -4.02 1.63 -4.78
CA SER A 8 -2.61 1.25 -4.86
C SER A 8 -1.77 2.44 -5.32
N GLY A 9 -0.79 2.81 -4.50
CA GLY A 9 0.06 3.99 -4.70
C GLY A 9 1.51 3.64 -5.08
N THR A 10 1.96 2.43 -4.75
CA THR A 10 3.33 1.98 -4.88
C THR A 10 3.41 0.49 -5.18
N ARG A 11 4.52 0.06 -5.80
CA ARG A 11 4.77 -1.39 -6.01
C ARG A 11 4.75 -2.21 -4.73
N ALA A 12 5.12 -1.61 -3.60
CA ALA A 12 5.22 -2.28 -2.31
C ALA A 12 3.84 -2.59 -1.71
N ASP A 13 2.90 -1.64 -1.79
CA ASP A 13 1.51 -1.93 -1.42
C ASP A 13 0.87 -2.91 -2.41
N PHE A 14 1.07 -2.71 -3.72
CA PHE A 14 0.48 -3.56 -4.74
C PHE A 14 0.86 -5.03 -4.55
N SER A 15 2.13 -5.34 -4.31
CA SER A 15 2.58 -6.72 -4.11
C SER A 15 1.84 -7.40 -2.96
N LYS A 16 1.56 -6.66 -1.88
CA LYS A 16 0.92 -7.19 -0.67
C LYS A 16 -0.58 -7.44 -0.85
N ILE A 17 -1.27 -6.61 -1.65
CA ILE A 17 -2.72 -6.74 -1.86
C ILE A 17 -3.10 -7.45 -3.16
N LYS A 18 -2.13 -7.76 -4.03
CA LYS A 18 -2.36 -8.39 -5.34
C LYS A 18 -3.10 -9.73 -5.24
N SER A 19 -2.72 -10.61 -4.31
CA SER A 19 -3.37 -11.91 -4.16
C SER A 19 -4.84 -11.77 -3.77
N LEU A 20 -5.15 -10.79 -2.91
CA LEU A 20 -6.51 -10.47 -2.52
C LEU A 20 -7.30 -9.88 -3.70
N MET A 21 -6.72 -8.94 -4.47
CA MET A 21 -7.32 -8.44 -5.70
C MET A 21 -7.66 -9.58 -6.68
N MET A 22 -6.75 -10.54 -6.87
CA MET A 22 -7.00 -11.71 -7.74
C MET A 22 -8.15 -12.58 -7.22
N LYS A 23 -8.28 -12.76 -5.90
CA LYS A 23 -9.42 -13.48 -5.31
C LYS A 23 -10.74 -12.74 -5.55
N VAL A 24 -10.73 -11.41 -5.49
CA VAL A 24 -11.91 -10.56 -5.76
C VAL A 24 -12.29 -10.59 -7.25
N GLU A 25 -11.32 -10.45 -8.16
CA GLU A 25 -11.53 -10.49 -9.63
C GLU A 25 -12.13 -11.82 -10.11
N ASN A 26 -11.79 -12.93 -9.44
CA ASN A 26 -12.29 -14.27 -9.77
C ASN A 26 -13.60 -14.64 -9.03
N SER A 27 -14.12 -13.76 -8.18
CA SER A 27 -15.36 -14.01 -7.45
C SER A 27 -16.59 -13.68 -8.30
N ASN A 28 -17.64 -14.50 -8.21
CA ASN A 28 -18.94 -14.19 -8.81
C ASN A 28 -19.78 -13.23 -7.94
N GLU A 29 -19.34 -12.93 -6.72
CA GLU A 29 -20.04 -12.06 -5.78
C GLU A 29 -19.56 -10.61 -5.86
N PHE A 30 -18.31 -10.40 -6.28
CA PHE A 30 -17.62 -9.11 -6.24
C PHE A 30 -17.19 -8.63 -7.62
N GLU A 31 -17.26 -7.32 -7.82
CA GLU A 31 -16.69 -6.63 -8.97
C GLU A 31 -15.49 -5.80 -8.49
N LEU A 32 -14.30 -6.13 -9.00
CA LEU A 32 -13.06 -5.44 -8.64
C LEU A 32 -12.93 -4.13 -9.43
N PHE A 33 -12.52 -3.07 -8.74
CA PHE A 33 -12.03 -1.82 -9.31
C PHE A 33 -10.69 -1.46 -8.66
N ILE A 34 -9.75 -0.94 -9.43
CA ILE A 34 -8.42 -0.57 -8.93
C ILE A 34 -8.15 0.89 -9.26
N PHE A 35 -7.93 1.70 -8.22
CA PHE A 35 -7.45 3.07 -8.35
C PHE A 35 -5.93 3.10 -8.19
N VAL A 36 -5.23 3.29 -9.30
CA VAL A 36 -3.76 3.30 -9.39
C VAL A 36 -3.25 4.73 -9.42
N THR A 37 -2.43 5.10 -8.44
CA THR A 37 -1.89 6.46 -8.35
C THR A 37 -0.48 6.49 -7.75
N GLY A 38 -0.02 7.64 -7.27
CA GLY A 38 1.24 7.76 -6.54
C GLY A 38 2.46 7.46 -7.40
N MET A 39 3.38 6.71 -6.81
CA MET A 39 4.64 6.31 -7.44
C MET A 39 4.43 5.42 -8.66
N HIS A 40 3.31 4.69 -8.77
CA HIS A 40 3.02 3.91 -9.97
C HIS A 40 3.04 4.75 -11.24
N MET A 41 2.55 5.98 -11.16
CA MET A 41 2.43 6.88 -12.31
C MET A 41 3.72 7.62 -12.65
N SER A 42 4.77 7.46 -11.83
CA SER A 42 6.04 8.17 -12.01
C SER A 42 7.02 7.36 -12.84
N LYS A 43 7.53 7.97 -13.93
CA LYS A 43 8.66 7.41 -14.69
C LYS A 43 9.91 7.23 -13.85
N LYS A 44 10.14 8.11 -12.86
CA LYS A 44 11.30 8.04 -11.95
C LYS A 44 11.26 6.77 -11.11
N PHE A 45 10.07 6.31 -10.74
CA PHE A 45 9.86 5.10 -9.94
C PHE A 45 9.51 3.87 -10.79
N GLY A 46 9.75 3.93 -12.11
CA GLY A 46 9.65 2.77 -13.01
C GLY A 46 8.30 2.59 -13.70
N SER A 47 7.37 3.54 -13.59
CA SER A 47 6.03 3.45 -14.22
C SER A 47 5.32 2.12 -13.91
N THR A 48 5.32 1.74 -12.64
CA THR A 48 4.89 0.40 -12.20
C THR A 48 3.39 0.15 -12.32
N TYR A 49 2.58 1.13 -12.76
CA TYR A 49 1.20 0.86 -13.20
C TYR A 49 1.14 -0.22 -14.30
N MET A 50 2.20 -0.33 -15.12
CA MET A 50 2.30 -1.36 -16.16
C MET A 50 2.36 -2.78 -15.57
N GLU A 51 2.87 -2.95 -14.34
CA GLU A 51 2.88 -4.25 -13.66
C GLU A 51 1.47 -4.67 -13.24
N ILE A 52 0.63 -3.69 -12.88
CA ILE A 52 -0.79 -3.91 -12.58
C ILE A 52 -1.55 -4.29 -13.85
N GLU A 53 -1.32 -3.57 -14.96
CA GLU A 53 -1.94 -3.89 -16.27
C GLU A 53 -1.58 -5.31 -16.75
N LYS A 54 -0.32 -5.73 -16.55
CA LYS A 54 0.13 -7.09 -16.88
C LYS A 54 -0.59 -8.19 -16.11
N CYS A 55 -1.27 -7.87 -15.00
CA CYS A 55 -2.06 -8.85 -14.25
C CYS A 55 -3.43 -9.13 -14.89
N GLY A 56 -3.87 -8.34 -15.87
CA GLY A 56 -5.11 -8.59 -16.63
C GLY A 56 -6.40 -8.23 -15.89
N PHE A 57 -6.34 -7.39 -14.86
CA PHE A 57 -7.53 -6.86 -14.19
C PHE A 57 -8.39 -6.04 -15.16
N LYS A 58 -9.72 -6.17 -15.06
CA LYS A 58 -10.65 -5.54 -16.02
C LYS A 58 -10.77 -4.03 -15.81
N ASN A 59 -10.87 -3.60 -14.56
CA ASN A 59 -11.22 -2.23 -14.19
C ASN A 59 -10.06 -1.51 -13.51
N ILE A 60 -9.16 -0.92 -14.29
CA ILE A 60 -8.00 -0.15 -13.79
C ILE A 60 -8.20 1.34 -14.11
N TYR A 61 -8.29 2.17 -13.08
CA TYR A 61 -8.29 3.62 -13.21
C TYR A 61 -6.93 4.19 -12.82
N LYS A 62 -6.29 4.92 -13.74
CA LYS A 62 -4.96 5.51 -13.55
C LYS A 62 -5.08 7.00 -13.29
N TYR A 63 -4.51 7.47 -12.19
CA TYR A 63 -4.58 8.87 -11.78
C TYR A 63 -3.20 9.41 -11.37
N ILE A 64 -2.77 10.52 -11.97
CA ILE A 64 -1.51 11.18 -11.60
C ILE A 64 -1.81 12.17 -10.47
N ASN A 65 -1.33 11.89 -9.26
CA ASN A 65 -1.54 12.73 -8.08
C ASN A 65 -0.37 13.66 -7.74
N HIS A 66 0.74 13.60 -8.46
CA HIS A 66 1.96 14.33 -8.12
C HIS A 66 2.34 15.33 -9.21
N ASP A 67 2.98 16.40 -8.75
CA ASP A 67 3.67 17.36 -9.61
C ASP A 67 5.16 17.02 -9.72
N LYS A 68 5.94 17.92 -10.32
CA LYS A 68 7.41 17.76 -10.43
C LYS A 68 8.16 17.78 -9.09
N TYR A 69 7.53 18.25 -8.01
CA TYR A 69 8.15 18.42 -6.71
C TYR A 69 7.83 17.26 -5.74
N TYR A 70 6.85 16.42 -6.05
CA TYR A 70 6.49 15.25 -5.23
C TYR A 70 6.19 15.59 -3.76
N GLN A 71 5.60 16.75 -3.51
CA GLN A 71 5.22 17.18 -2.16
C GLN A 71 4.04 16.34 -1.65
N MET A 72 4.18 15.77 -0.45
CA MET A 72 3.24 14.80 0.10
C MET A 72 1.85 15.38 0.39
N ASP A 73 1.78 16.61 0.89
CA ASP A 73 0.54 17.34 1.16
C ASP A 73 -0.22 17.66 -0.13
N LYS A 74 0.49 18.05 -1.19
CA LYS A 74 -0.10 18.26 -2.53
C LYS A 74 -0.58 16.95 -3.13
N ALA A 75 0.19 15.88 -2.99
CA ALA A 75 -0.21 14.55 -3.45
C ALA A 75 -1.46 14.06 -2.71
N LEU A 76 -1.55 14.28 -1.40
CA LEU A 76 -2.76 13.98 -0.60
C LEU A 76 -3.97 14.73 -1.16
N SER A 77 -3.86 16.07 -1.31
CA SER A 77 -4.95 16.90 -1.81
C SER A 77 -5.40 16.51 -3.21
N SER A 78 -4.46 16.24 -4.13
CA SER A 78 -4.79 15.79 -5.48
C SER A 78 -5.44 14.41 -5.48
N THR A 79 -4.98 13.49 -4.63
CA THR A 79 -5.57 12.15 -4.52
C THR A 79 -7.00 12.23 -4.00
N ILE A 80 -7.30 13.09 -3.02
CA ILE A 80 -8.67 13.32 -2.53
C ILE A 80 -9.58 13.79 -3.67
N ASP A 81 -9.17 14.81 -4.44
CA ASP A 81 -9.97 15.32 -5.56
C ASP A 81 -10.19 14.26 -6.65
N GLY A 82 -9.13 13.59 -7.09
CA GLY A 82 -9.22 12.55 -8.13
C GLY A 82 -10.02 11.34 -7.69
N PHE A 83 -9.76 10.83 -6.48
CA PHE A 83 -10.45 9.66 -5.95
C PHE A 83 -11.93 9.97 -5.67
N SER A 84 -12.26 11.17 -5.18
CA SER A 84 -13.66 11.59 -4.98
C SER A 84 -14.47 11.60 -6.28
N LYS A 85 -13.87 12.02 -7.41
CA LYS A 85 -14.54 11.97 -8.73
C LYS A 85 -14.75 10.52 -9.16
N PHE A 86 -13.72 9.70 -9.02
CA PHE A 86 -13.77 8.28 -9.36
C PHE A 86 -14.84 7.52 -8.56
N ILE A 87 -14.89 7.67 -7.24
CA ILE A 87 -15.88 6.93 -6.43
C ILE A 87 -17.31 7.41 -6.66
N HIS A 88 -17.52 8.65 -7.09
CA HIS A 88 -18.85 9.14 -7.44
C HIS A 88 -19.39 8.49 -8.72
N GLU A 89 -18.50 8.15 -9.66
CA GLU A 89 -18.88 7.40 -10.87
C GLU A 89 -19.07 5.91 -10.59
N ILE A 90 -18.24 5.33 -9.72
CA ILE A 90 -18.24 3.89 -9.46
C ILE A 90 -19.27 3.46 -8.41
N GLU A 91 -19.57 4.31 -7.43
CA GLU A 91 -20.44 3.99 -6.28
C GLU A 91 -20.06 2.66 -5.60
N PRO A 92 -18.84 2.54 -5.02
CA PRO A 92 -18.38 1.29 -4.43
C PRO A 92 -19.08 0.96 -3.11
N ASP A 93 -19.23 -0.34 -2.83
CA ASP A 93 -19.72 -0.83 -1.54
C ASP A 93 -18.60 -0.88 -0.47
N LEU A 94 -17.35 -1.04 -0.90
CA LEU A 94 -16.18 -1.12 -0.03
C LEU A 94 -14.95 -0.53 -0.71
N ILE A 95 -14.19 0.27 0.04
CA ILE A 95 -12.85 0.73 -0.31
C ILE A 95 -11.84 -0.03 0.53
N VAL A 96 -10.84 -0.62 -0.10
CA VAL A 96 -9.75 -1.35 0.55
C VAL A 96 -8.47 -0.55 0.39
N VAL A 97 -7.86 -0.23 1.53
CA VAL A 97 -6.60 0.51 1.62
C VAL A 97 -5.56 -0.30 2.38
N HIS A 98 -4.29 -0.12 2.03
CA HIS A 98 -3.18 -0.82 2.64
C HIS A 98 -2.14 0.17 3.16
N GLY A 99 -1.61 -0.10 4.35
CA GLY A 99 -0.49 0.61 4.92
C GLY A 99 -0.80 2.05 5.32
N ASP A 100 0.16 2.94 5.11
CA ASP A 100 0.29 4.15 5.92
C ASP A 100 0.74 5.38 5.13
N ARG A 101 0.60 5.35 3.81
CA ARG A 101 0.98 6.46 2.93
C ARG A 101 -0.14 7.49 2.78
N VAL A 102 0.15 8.56 2.04
CA VAL A 102 -0.83 9.62 1.75
C VAL A 102 -1.97 9.14 0.85
N GLU A 103 -1.72 8.20 -0.06
CA GLU A 103 -2.74 7.61 -0.94
C GLU A 103 -3.84 6.85 -0.17
N PRO A 104 -3.51 5.87 0.71
CA PRO A 104 -4.53 5.21 1.53
C PRO A 104 -5.21 6.17 2.51
N LEU A 105 -4.51 7.19 3.03
CA LEU A 105 -5.13 8.25 3.82
C LEU A 105 -6.17 9.05 3.03
N ALA A 106 -5.86 9.49 1.81
CA ALA A 106 -6.82 10.17 0.94
C ALA A 106 -8.07 9.32 0.71
N ALA A 107 -7.88 8.04 0.41
CA ALA A 107 -8.98 7.12 0.14
C ALA A 107 -9.85 6.85 1.38
N ALA A 108 -9.24 6.73 2.57
CA ALA A 108 -9.97 6.58 3.83
C ALA A 108 -10.78 7.83 4.18
N ILE A 109 -10.21 9.03 3.99
CA ILE A 109 -10.93 10.31 4.17
C ILE A 109 -12.15 10.36 3.24
N VAL A 110 -11.94 10.10 1.95
CA VAL A 110 -13.01 10.15 0.95
C VAL A 110 -14.09 9.11 1.25
N GLY A 111 -13.71 7.87 1.60
CA GLY A 111 -14.65 6.81 1.94
C GLY A 111 -15.51 7.16 3.16
N SER A 112 -14.85 7.52 4.27
CA SER A 112 -15.52 7.87 5.53
C SER A 112 -16.48 9.06 5.37
N LEU A 113 -16.06 10.14 4.69
CA LEU A 113 -16.90 11.33 4.49
C LEU A 113 -18.09 11.09 3.55
N ASN A 114 -18.03 10.08 2.69
CA ASN A 114 -19.11 9.74 1.76
C ASN A 114 -19.94 8.53 2.22
N ASN A 115 -19.82 8.11 3.48
CA ASN A 115 -20.51 6.95 4.06
C ASN A 115 -20.26 5.63 3.27
N ILE A 116 -19.04 5.46 2.75
CA ILE A 116 -18.60 4.23 2.10
C ILE A 116 -17.72 3.47 3.08
N LEU A 117 -17.93 2.16 3.20
CA LEU A 117 -17.11 1.32 4.07
C LEU A 117 -15.65 1.35 3.63
N VAL A 118 -14.75 1.35 4.62
CA VAL A 118 -13.30 1.36 4.42
C VAL A 118 -12.71 0.19 5.19
N ALA A 119 -12.01 -0.70 4.49
CA ALA A 119 -11.20 -1.75 5.08
C ALA A 119 -9.73 -1.35 5.05
N HIS A 120 -9.07 -1.37 6.21
CA HIS A 120 -7.66 -1.02 6.36
C HIS A 120 -6.82 -2.26 6.65
N ILE A 121 -5.85 -2.53 5.77
CA ILE A 121 -4.88 -3.63 5.89
C ILE A 121 -3.58 -3.09 6.48
N GLU A 122 -2.96 -3.84 7.41
CA GLU A 122 -1.74 -3.45 8.15
C GLU A 122 -1.93 -2.25 9.09
N GLY A 123 -3.16 -2.05 9.58
CA GLY A 123 -3.44 -1.14 10.68
C GLY A 123 -2.85 -1.60 12.01
N GLY A 124 -2.67 -0.65 12.93
CA GLY A 124 -2.25 -0.96 14.31
C GLY A 124 -0.77 -1.31 14.49
N GLU A 125 0.06 -1.27 13.45
CA GLU A 125 1.51 -1.48 13.54
C GLU A 125 2.25 -0.20 14.02
N LEU A 126 3.52 -0.31 14.43
CA LEU A 126 4.39 0.85 14.74
C LEU A 126 5.55 0.96 13.75
N SER A 127 5.99 2.18 13.45
CA SER A 127 7.15 2.44 12.58
C SER A 127 8.13 3.47 13.13
N GLY A 128 7.72 4.31 14.09
CA GLY A 128 8.54 5.41 14.60
C GLY A 128 8.80 6.53 13.59
N THR A 129 8.04 6.58 12.49
CA THR A 129 8.11 7.63 11.45
C THR A 129 6.78 8.40 11.37
N ILE A 130 6.71 9.39 10.49
CA ILE A 130 5.44 10.07 10.18
C ILE A 130 4.35 9.09 9.70
N ASP A 131 4.76 7.98 9.08
CA ASP A 131 3.86 6.96 8.56
C ASP A 131 3.01 6.36 9.69
N GLU A 132 3.54 6.23 10.92
CA GLU A 132 2.77 5.77 12.09
C GLU A 132 1.57 6.68 12.38
N SER A 133 1.77 8.01 12.31
CA SER A 133 0.67 8.97 12.48
C SER A 133 -0.39 8.81 11.39
N LEU A 134 0.04 8.61 10.14
CA LEU A 134 -0.87 8.39 9.01
C LEU A 134 -1.63 7.06 9.16
N ARG A 135 -0.94 5.97 9.51
CA ARG A 135 -1.51 4.63 9.77
C ARG A 135 -2.62 4.69 10.80
N HIS A 136 -2.38 5.40 11.90
CA HIS A 136 -3.34 5.52 12.99
C HIS A 136 -4.51 6.44 12.61
N ALA A 137 -4.28 7.50 11.83
CA ALA A 137 -5.34 8.31 11.26
C ALA A 137 -6.23 7.50 10.28
N ILE A 138 -5.62 6.71 9.39
CA ILE A 138 -6.35 5.80 8.48
C ILE A 138 -7.20 4.82 9.30
N SER A 139 -6.63 4.25 10.36
CA SER A 139 -7.37 3.33 11.24
C SER A 139 -8.62 3.99 11.83
N LYS A 140 -8.52 5.24 12.33
CA LYS A 140 -9.70 5.96 12.85
C LYS A 140 -10.77 6.28 11.79
N LEU A 141 -10.40 6.28 10.52
CA LEU A 141 -11.31 6.51 9.39
C LEU A 141 -11.84 5.18 8.80
N ALA A 142 -11.28 4.05 9.21
CA ALA A 142 -11.64 2.73 8.73
C ALA A 142 -12.79 2.13 9.54
N HIS A 143 -13.54 1.24 8.90
CA HIS A 143 -14.70 0.55 9.47
C HIS A 143 -14.42 -0.93 9.71
N ILE A 144 -13.45 -1.48 8.96
CA ILE A 144 -12.99 -2.88 9.04
C ILE A 144 -11.47 -2.85 9.11
N HIS A 145 -10.88 -3.63 10.01
CA HIS A 145 -9.44 -3.69 10.23
C HIS A 145 -8.95 -5.10 9.95
N LEU A 146 -7.99 -5.22 9.04
CA LEU A 146 -7.39 -6.48 8.63
C LEU A 146 -5.91 -6.44 9.06
N VAL A 147 -5.61 -7.05 10.21
CA VAL A 147 -4.32 -6.89 10.89
C VAL A 147 -3.47 -8.16 10.83
N ASN A 148 -2.17 -8.00 11.05
CA ASN A 148 -1.20 -9.09 10.96
C ASN A 148 -1.24 -10.01 12.18
N ASP A 149 -1.36 -9.45 13.38
CA ASP A 149 -1.23 -10.19 14.63
C ASP A 149 -2.04 -9.60 15.80
N GLU A 150 -1.96 -10.27 16.95
CA GLU A 150 -2.62 -9.87 18.19
C GLU A 150 -2.08 -8.55 18.77
N ILE A 151 -0.83 -8.19 18.48
CA ILE A 151 -0.21 -6.97 18.98
C ILE A 151 -0.84 -5.76 18.27
N ALA A 152 -0.95 -5.83 16.94
CA ALA A 152 -1.64 -4.84 16.13
C ALA A 152 -3.12 -4.72 16.52
N LYS A 153 -3.82 -5.85 16.68
CA LYS A 153 -5.21 -5.88 17.16
C LYS A 153 -5.37 -5.15 18.49
N LYS A 154 -4.53 -5.48 19.49
CA LYS A 154 -4.59 -4.86 20.82
C LYS A 154 -4.40 -3.34 20.75
N ARG A 155 -3.52 -2.86 19.87
CA ARG A 155 -3.27 -1.42 19.68
C ARG A 155 -4.49 -0.71 19.10
N LEU A 156 -5.16 -1.31 18.11
CA LEU A 156 -6.39 -0.75 17.55
C LEU A 156 -7.53 -0.69 18.58
N ILE A 157 -7.71 -1.74 19.39
CA ILE A 157 -8.67 -1.74 20.51
C ILE A 157 -8.34 -0.60 21.49
N GLN A 158 -7.05 -0.41 21.82
CA GLN A 158 -6.61 0.68 22.68
C GLN A 158 -6.90 2.07 22.09
N MET A 159 -6.87 2.20 20.75
CA MET A 159 -7.25 3.42 20.02
C MET A 159 -8.77 3.61 19.87
N GLY A 160 -9.56 2.71 20.45
CA GLY A 160 -11.03 2.78 20.49
C GLY A 160 -11.73 2.20 19.27
N GLU A 161 -11.08 1.30 18.53
CA GLU A 161 -11.74 0.48 17.50
C GLU A 161 -12.57 -0.64 18.15
N ASP A 162 -13.73 -0.97 17.57
CA ASP A 162 -14.55 -2.09 18.02
C ASP A 162 -13.84 -3.41 17.73
N GLU A 163 -13.69 -4.27 18.75
CA GLU A 163 -13.06 -5.58 18.57
C GLU A 163 -13.75 -6.41 17.47
N LYS A 164 -15.06 -6.25 17.29
CA LYS A 164 -15.82 -6.99 16.26
C LYS A 164 -15.48 -6.57 14.83
N SER A 165 -14.87 -5.41 14.64
CA SER A 165 -14.43 -4.94 13.32
C SER A 165 -12.97 -5.28 13.01
N ILE A 166 -12.25 -5.95 13.93
CA ILE A 166 -10.83 -6.27 13.77
C ILE A 166 -10.63 -7.77 13.54
N PHE A 167 -10.01 -8.09 12.41
CA PHE A 167 -9.76 -9.46 11.96
C PHE A 167 -8.26 -9.66 11.78
N ILE A 168 -7.72 -10.68 12.44
CA ILE A 168 -6.32 -11.10 12.25
C ILE A 168 -6.27 -12.01 11.03
N ILE A 169 -5.62 -11.55 9.96
CA ILE A 169 -5.50 -12.29 8.70
C ILE A 169 -4.08 -12.77 8.41
N GLY A 170 -3.12 -12.44 9.28
CA GLY A 170 -1.70 -12.68 9.04
C GLY A 170 -1.08 -11.64 8.11
N SER A 171 0.23 -11.72 7.90
CA SER A 171 0.93 -10.79 7.02
C SER A 171 0.74 -11.17 5.54
N PRO A 172 0.34 -10.22 4.68
CA PRO A 172 0.31 -10.45 3.24
C PRO A 172 1.68 -10.81 2.64
N ASP A 173 2.78 -10.41 3.30
CA ASP A 173 4.14 -10.74 2.86
C ASP A 173 4.42 -12.25 2.87
N LEU A 174 3.75 -13.01 3.76
CA LEU A 174 3.91 -14.47 3.81
C LEU A 174 3.32 -15.17 2.58
N GLU A 175 2.27 -14.62 1.97
CA GLU A 175 1.72 -15.18 0.72
C GLU A 175 2.70 -14.99 -0.46
N LEU A 176 3.51 -13.92 -0.45
CA LEU A 176 4.52 -13.67 -1.48
C LEU A 176 5.67 -14.68 -1.47
N LEU A 177 6.00 -15.25 -0.30
CA LEU A 177 7.08 -16.22 -0.14
C LEU A 177 6.81 -17.56 -0.83
N ASN A 178 5.57 -17.85 -1.22
CA ASN A 178 5.23 -19.11 -1.89
C ASN A 178 5.59 -19.14 -3.39
N ASN A 179 5.94 -17.99 -3.98
CA ASN A 179 6.36 -17.87 -5.40
C ASN A 179 7.87 -17.65 -5.50
N THR A 180 8.67 -18.63 -5.07
CA THR A 180 10.12 -18.52 -5.11
C THR A 180 10.67 -18.77 -6.50
N ILE A 181 11.37 -17.78 -7.06
CA ILE A 181 12.37 -17.99 -8.11
C ILE A 181 13.59 -18.71 -7.51
N SER A 182 14.25 -19.56 -8.29
CA SER A 182 15.50 -20.17 -7.83
C SER A 182 16.60 -19.12 -7.67
N LEU A 183 17.56 -19.40 -6.79
CA LEU A 183 18.71 -18.52 -6.61
C LEU A 183 19.49 -18.31 -7.92
N ASP A 184 19.59 -19.34 -8.76
CA ASP A 184 20.29 -19.27 -10.04
C ASP A 184 19.56 -18.40 -11.05
N GLU A 185 18.23 -18.46 -11.10
CA GLU A 185 17.42 -17.54 -11.90
C GLU A 185 17.59 -16.09 -11.44
N ALA A 186 17.56 -15.85 -10.12
CA ALA A 186 17.80 -14.53 -9.56
C ALA A 186 19.20 -13.99 -9.92
N LYS A 187 20.24 -14.81 -9.75
CA LYS A 187 21.62 -14.43 -10.11
C LYS A 187 21.76 -14.11 -11.59
N LYS A 188 21.14 -14.91 -12.46
CA LYS A 188 21.15 -14.69 -13.90
C LYS A 188 20.42 -13.39 -14.27
N TYR A 189 19.28 -13.11 -13.64
CA TYR A 189 18.51 -11.90 -13.89
C TYR A 189 19.25 -10.63 -13.47
N TYR A 190 19.90 -10.64 -12.30
CA TYR A 190 20.65 -9.50 -11.76
C TYR A 190 22.15 -9.47 -12.14
N ASP A 191 22.58 -10.33 -13.07
CA ASP A 191 23.98 -10.48 -13.50
C ASP A 191 24.99 -10.68 -12.35
N ILE A 192 24.59 -11.41 -11.29
CA ILE A 192 25.44 -11.69 -10.13
C ILE A 192 26.36 -12.87 -10.45
N LYS A 193 27.62 -12.55 -10.82
CA LYS A 193 28.65 -13.53 -11.21
C LYS A 193 29.44 -14.12 -10.05
N PHE A 194 29.32 -13.55 -8.85
CA PHE A 194 30.13 -13.94 -7.70
C PHE A 194 29.54 -15.16 -7.00
N LYS A 195 30.41 -16.12 -6.64
CA LYS A 195 30.02 -17.28 -5.85
C LYS A 195 29.72 -16.91 -4.40
N ASN A 196 30.53 -16.00 -3.84
CA ASN A 196 30.40 -15.48 -2.49
C ASN A 196 29.97 -14.01 -2.57
N TYR A 197 28.90 -13.66 -1.86
CA TYR A 197 28.38 -12.30 -1.77
C TYR A 197 27.64 -12.14 -0.45
N ALA A 198 27.48 -10.90 0.00
CA ALA A 198 26.58 -10.52 1.07
C ALA A 198 25.51 -9.57 0.51
N ILE A 199 24.30 -9.62 1.08
CA ILE A 199 23.25 -8.65 0.81
C ILE A 199 23.19 -7.74 2.02
N ALA A 200 23.35 -6.44 1.79
CA ALA A 200 23.28 -5.43 2.82
C ALA A 200 22.11 -4.48 2.48
N ILE A 201 21.26 -4.19 3.46
CA ILE A 201 20.14 -3.25 3.32
C ILE A 201 20.40 -2.11 4.29
N PHE A 202 20.45 -0.89 3.76
CA PHE A 202 20.58 0.33 4.54
C PHE A 202 19.29 1.13 4.47
N HIS A 203 18.64 1.32 5.62
CA HIS A 203 17.45 2.15 5.74
C HIS A 203 17.85 3.48 6.42
N PRO A 204 17.99 4.58 5.67
CA PRO A 204 18.44 5.84 6.25
C PRO A 204 17.39 6.40 7.22
N ILE A 205 17.86 7.15 8.23
CA ILE A 205 16.97 7.92 9.10
C ILE A 205 16.51 9.15 8.31
N THR A 206 15.23 9.18 7.92
CA THR A 206 14.68 10.19 7.00
C THR A 206 14.70 11.62 7.55
N THR A 207 14.81 11.79 8.87
CA THR A 207 14.93 13.07 9.55
C THR A 207 16.37 13.60 9.64
N GLU A 208 17.37 12.78 9.31
CA GLU A 208 18.78 13.11 9.51
C GLU A 208 19.56 13.30 8.19
N ILE A 209 18.94 14.00 7.23
CA ILE A 209 19.46 14.21 5.86
C ILE A 209 20.91 14.70 5.87
N ASN A 210 21.27 15.62 6.76
CA ASN A 210 22.61 16.19 6.84
C ASN A 210 23.70 15.16 7.23
N SER A 211 23.32 14.05 7.84
CA SER A 211 24.24 12.99 8.25
C SER A 211 24.23 11.79 7.30
N LEU A 212 23.36 11.78 6.28
CA LEU A 212 23.13 10.62 5.40
C LEU A 212 24.40 10.17 4.66
N TYR A 213 25.27 11.11 4.29
CA TYR A 213 26.59 10.81 3.74
C TYR A 213 27.45 10.03 4.74
N LYS A 214 27.54 10.52 5.98
CA LYS A 214 28.32 9.89 7.06
C LYS A 214 27.75 8.51 7.42
N GLN A 215 26.43 8.37 7.54
CA GLN A 215 25.77 7.10 7.79
C GLN A 215 26.08 6.07 6.68
N SER A 216 26.12 6.52 5.42
CA SER A 216 26.46 5.65 4.28
C SER A 216 27.92 5.22 4.31
N GLU A 217 28.85 6.11 4.65
CA GLU A 217 30.26 5.74 4.84
C GLU A 217 30.45 4.73 5.98
N GLU A 218 29.82 4.95 7.13
CA GLU A 218 29.89 4.05 8.29
C GLU A 218 29.25 2.68 8.03
N PHE A 219 28.28 2.59 7.12
CA PHE A 219 27.64 1.33 6.77
C PHE A 219 28.48 0.47 5.81
N VAL A 220 29.26 1.12 4.93
CA VAL A 220 30.03 0.43 3.88
C VAL A 220 31.46 0.08 4.34
N ASN A 221 32.04 0.88 5.24
CA ASN A 221 33.39 0.69 5.80
C ASN A 221 33.40 -0.31 6.97
#